data_AF-D5PID3-F1
#
_entry.id   AF-D5PID3-F1
#
_cell.length_a   1.000
_cell.length_b   1.000
_cell.length_c   1.000
_cell.angle_alpha   90.00
_cell.angle_beta   90.00
_cell.angle_gamma   90.00
#
_symmetry.space_group_name_H-M   'P 1'
#
loop_
_entity.id
_entity.type
_entity.pdbx_description
1 polymer ?
#
loop_
_entity_poly.entity_id
_entity_poly.type
_entity_poly.pdbx_seq_one_letter_code
_entity_poly.pdbx_strand_id
1 'polypeptide(L)'
;MPKPECSLAQKFPAPAAEWHRTRNGPLTPDQVAAKSRRKAWWKCSTCGNEWEAAIYSRATGHGCRSCADRKRAIDFGAAEPGQSLAERDSEIAAQWHPSRNGALRASDVTANSGQTVWWLCDRGHEWQAMINNRRKARGCPKCTLWGTSVEEIRLRHELLAAGVPIDPDHEVIHEASGRVLQCDMVCSAWNVVIEFDGNRFHKLPDSVEKDERKTRSLVEQDWIVIRVREDLPAIGAHDVVVPLNSSEVTRAKAVLMQLRSLGYEVAEHDNYLTTNHPWGSSDASSYIKRRRVDKSLATLNPDIAAQWDPNKNGAMTPEDVTAGSGERAWWICPDCGHSWSAYVYSRARGGHGCPDCGRRKASRRQR
;
A
#
# COMPACT_ATOMS: atom_id res chain seq x y z
N MET A 1 -44.02 -3.14 -30.26
CA MET A 1 -42.73 -3.46 -30.91
C MET A 1 -42.53 -2.55 -32.11
N PRO A 2 -41.31 -2.09 -32.43
CA PRO A 2 -41.07 -1.27 -33.62
C PRO A 2 -41.40 -2.06 -34.90
N LYS A 3 -41.78 -1.36 -35.97
CA LYS A 3 -41.88 -1.98 -37.30
C LYS A 3 -40.52 -2.63 -37.64
N PRO A 4 -40.47 -3.82 -38.27
CA PRO A 4 -39.22 -4.55 -38.53
C PRO A 4 -38.15 -3.66 -39.17
N GLU A 5 -38.56 -2.91 -40.20
CA GLU A 5 -37.78 -1.91 -40.95
C GLU A 5 -37.20 -0.73 -40.14
N CYS A 6 -37.48 -0.66 -38.84
CA CYS A 6 -37.00 0.39 -37.94
C CYS A 6 -36.22 -0.16 -36.73
N SER A 7 -35.96 -1.47 -36.67
CA SER A 7 -35.17 -2.08 -35.59
C SER A 7 -33.71 -1.65 -35.64
N LEU A 8 -33.03 -1.70 -34.49
CA LEU A 8 -31.61 -1.42 -34.39
C LEU A 8 -30.80 -2.45 -35.20
N ALA A 9 -31.16 -3.73 -35.12
CA ALA A 9 -30.47 -4.81 -35.83
C ALA A 9 -30.41 -4.59 -37.34
N GLN A 10 -31.55 -4.22 -37.94
CA GLN A 10 -31.65 -4.04 -39.38
C GLN A 10 -30.99 -2.74 -39.86
N LYS A 11 -31.23 -1.62 -39.16
CA LYS A 11 -30.71 -0.31 -39.59
C LYS A 11 -29.24 -0.09 -39.25
N PHE A 12 -28.77 -0.69 -38.16
CA PHE A 12 -27.44 -0.44 -37.60
C PHE A 12 -26.81 -1.76 -37.12
N PRO A 13 -26.41 -2.65 -38.06
CA PRO A 13 -25.88 -3.97 -37.73
C PRO A 13 -24.58 -3.91 -36.90
N ALA A 14 -23.72 -2.91 -37.13
CA ALA A 14 -22.49 -2.73 -36.35
C ALA A 14 -22.77 -2.40 -34.86
N PRO A 15 -23.60 -1.38 -34.53
CA PRO A 15 -24.08 -1.19 -33.17
C PRO A 15 -24.77 -2.43 -32.57
N ALA A 16 -25.61 -3.12 -33.35
CA ALA A 16 -26.30 -4.33 -32.88
C ALA A 16 -25.34 -5.48 -32.53
N ALA A 17 -24.22 -5.62 -33.24
CA ALA A 17 -23.18 -6.61 -32.92
C ALA A 17 -22.47 -6.32 -31.59
N GLU A 18 -22.47 -5.06 -31.15
CA GLU A 18 -21.93 -4.65 -29.84
C GLU A 18 -22.98 -4.74 -28.72
N TRP A 19 -24.17 -5.31 -28.96
CA TRP A 19 -25.19 -5.50 -27.92
C TRP A 19 -24.74 -6.50 -26.87
N HIS A 20 -24.85 -6.13 -25.59
CA HIS A 20 -24.45 -7.03 -24.51
C HIS A 20 -25.45 -8.19 -24.35
N ARG A 21 -24.95 -9.42 -24.48
CA ARG A 21 -25.79 -10.64 -24.56
C ARG A 21 -26.59 -10.94 -23.29
N THR A 22 -26.02 -10.70 -22.11
CA THR A 22 -26.64 -11.10 -20.82
C THR A 22 -27.18 -9.95 -19.97
N ARG A 23 -26.75 -8.70 -20.19
CA ARG A 23 -27.05 -7.56 -19.32
C ARG A 23 -28.28 -6.73 -19.74
N ASN A 24 -28.87 -7.05 -20.88
CA ASN A 24 -30.08 -6.39 -21.38
C ASN A 24 -31.36 -7.20 -21.10
N GLY A 25 -31.25 -8.26 -20.30
CA GLY A 25 -32.37 -9.17 -20.03
C GLY A 25 -32.93 -9.76 -21.33
N PRO A 26 -34.26 -9.81 -21.52
CA PRO A 26 -34.88 -10.41 -22.71
C PRO A 26 -34.84 -9.50 -23.95
N LEU A 27 -34.34 -8.27 -23.84
CA LEU A 27 -34.39 -7.30 -24.93
C LEU A 27 -33.32 -7.60 -25.98
N THR A 28 -33.75 -7.78 -27.22
CA THR A 28 -32.86 -7.97 -28.37
C THR A 28 -32.77 -6.70 -29.26
N PRO A 29 -31.70 -6.54 -30.04
CA PRO A 29 -31.57 -5.46 -31.03
C PRO A 29 -32.73 -5.38 -32.04
N ASP A 30 -33.39 -6.50 -32.34
CA ASP A 30 -34.54 -6.55 -33.26
C ASP A 30 -35.81 -5.95 -32.65
N GLN A 31 -35.91 -5.92 -31.32
CA GLN A 31 -37.10 -5.49 -30.59
C GLN A 31 -37.08 -3.99 -30.22
N VAL A 32 -35.99 -3.29 -30.54
CA VAL A 32 -35.79 -1.88 -30.16
C VAL A 32 -35.63 -0.99 -31.37
N ALA A 33 -36.29 0.17 -31.34
CA ALA A 33 -36.16 1.16 -32.41
C ALA A 33 -34.78 1.84 -32.32
N ALA A 34 -34.13 2.06 -33.46
CA ALA A 34 -32.80 2.69 -33.50
C ALA A 34 -32.77 4.13 -32.92
N LYS A 35 -33.90 4.85 -32.92
CA LYS A 35 -34.03 6.20 -32.34
C LYS A 35 -34.43 6.21 -30.86
N SER A 36 -34.44 5.04 -30.20
CA SER A 36 -34.88 4.92 -28.81
C SER A 36 -33.93 5.63 -27.83
N ARG A 37 -34.50 6.36 -26.86
CA ARG A 37 -33.77 6.95 -25.73
C ARG A 37 -33.49 5.95 -24.60
N ARG A 38 -34.01 4.72 -24.70
CA ARG A 38 -33.76 3.67 -23.70
C ARG A 38 -32.26 3.38 -23.64
N LYS A 39 -31.77 3.19 -22.43
CA LYS A 39 -30.41 2.72 -22.19
C LYS A 39 -30.34 1.20 -22.37
N ALA A 40 -29.21 0.76 -22.89
CA ALA A 40 -28.84 -0.64 -23.02
C ALA A 40 -27.36 -0.80 -22.68
N TRP A 41 -26.98 -2.01 -22.29
CA TRP A 41 -25.61 -2.43 -22.11
C TRP A 41 -24.99 -2.84 -23.45
N TRP A 42 -23.76 -2.40 -23.68
CA TRP A 42 -22.97 -2.66 -24.88
C TRP A 42 -21.64 -3.29 -24.48
N LYS A 43 -21.07 -4.07 -25.40
CA LYS A 43 -19.74 -4.68 -25.27
C LYS A 43 -18.96 -4.42 -26.54
N CYS A 44 -17.82 -3.74 -26.40
CA CYS A 44 -16.99 -3.37 -27.54
C CYS A 44 -16.30 -4.61 -28.09
N SER A 45 -16.46 -4.86 -29.39
CA SER A 45 -15.77 -5.97 -30.07
C SER A 45 -14.25 -5.78 -30.14
N THR A 46 -13.75 -4.55 -30.03
CA THR A 46 -12.31 -4.23 -30.14
C THR A 46 -11.55 -4.32 -28.82
N CYS A 47 -12.11 -3.78 -27.72
CA CYS A 47 -11.41 -3.72 -26.42
C CYS A 47 -12.10 -4.49 -25.31
N GLY A 48 -13.26 -5.11 -25.58
CA GLY A 48 -14.03 -5.86 -24.58
C GLY A 48 -14.72 -5.00 -23.53
N ASN A 49 -14.52 -3.68 -23.52
CA ASN A 49 -15.14 -2.77 -22.55
C ASN A 49 -16.67 -2.89 -22.59
N GLU A 50 -17.29 -2.91 -21.41
CA GLU A 50 -18.73 -3.00 -21.25
C GLU A 50 -19.26 -1.69 -20.67
N TRP A 51 -20.29 -1.10 -21.27
CA TRP A 51 -20.85 0.18 -20.80
C TRP A 51 -22.35 0.29 -21.07
N GLU A 52 -23.02 1.17 -20.33
CA GLU A 52 -24.41 1.52 -20.56
C GLU A 52 -24.51 2.80 -21.39
N ALA A 53 -25.31 2.79 -22.45
CA ALA A 53 -25.58 3.97 -23.27
C ALA A 53 -26.98 3.92 -23.91
N ALA A 54 -27.51 5.09 -24.27
CA ALA A 54 -28.77 5.19 -25.00
C ALA A 54 -28.64 4.62 -26.43
N ILE A 55 -29.67 3.90 -26.87
CA ILE A 55 -29.68 3.21 -28.18
C ILE A 55 -29.49 4.19 -29.34
N TYR A 56 -30.18 5.34 -29.33
CA TYR A 56 -30.02 6.34 -30.39
C TYR A 56 -28.59 6.89 -30.48
N SER A 57 -27.89 7.04 -29.35
CA SER A 57 -26.52 7.54 -29.32
C SER A 57 -25.56 6.60 -30.06
N ARG A 58 -25.80 5.29 -29.97
CA ARG A 58 -25.02 4.28 -30.70
C ARG A 58 -25.36 4.27 -32.18
N ALA A 59 -26.64 4.44 -32.52
CA ALA A 59 -27.10 4.53 -33.91
C ALA A 59 -26.57 5.80 -34.63
N THR A 60 -26.34 6.90 -33.92
CA THR A 60 -25.76 8.14 -34.49
C THR A 60 -24.23 8.14 -34.53
N GLY A 61 -23.58 7.02 -34.23
CA GLY A 61 -22.13 6.85 -34.41
C GLY A 61 -21.26 7.11 -33.17
N HIS A 62 -21.84 7.36 -31.98
CA HIS A 62 -21.02 7.47 -30.77
C HIS A 62 -20.50 6.11 -30.34
N GLY A 63 -19.19 5.89 -30.54
CA GLY A 63 -18.43 4.67 -30.30
C GLY A 63 -18.17 4.30 -28.83
N CYS A 64 -17.37 3.26 -28.63
CA CYS A 64 -16.80 2.95 -27.32
C CYS A 64 -15.89 4.10 -26.84
N ARG A 65 -16.25 4.73 -25.72
CA ARG A 65 -15.48 5.84 -25.15
C ARG A 65 -14.04 5.44 -24.83
N SER A 66 -13.79 4.24 -24.33
CA SER A 66 -12.45 3.73 -24.05
C SER A 66 -11.57 3.61 -25.30
N CYS A 67 -12.16 3.24 -26.45
CA CYS A 67 -11.43 3.23 -27.73
C CYS A 67 -11.17 4.65 -28.25
N ALA A 68 -12.11 5.57 -28.06
CA ALA A 68 -11.93 6.98 -28.41
C ALA A 68 -10.88 7.67 -27.51
N ASP A 69 -10.82 7.31 -26.24
CA ASP A 69 -9.81 7.77 -25.28
C ASP A 69 -8.44 7.17 -25.62
N ARG A 70 -8.37 5.88 -25.98
CA ARG A 70 -7.16 5.26 -26.52
C ARG A 70 -6.69 5.95 -27.80
N LYS A 71 -7.60 6.25 -28.73
CA LYS A 71 -7.27 6.96 -29.97
C LYS A 71 -6.76 8.38 -29.67
N ARG A 72 -7.40 9.11 -28.75
CA ARG A 72 -6.89 10.41 -28.28
C ARG A 72 -5.56 10.32 -27.56
N ALA A 73 -5.32 9.27 -26.77
CA ALA A 73 -4.03 9.04 -26.13
C ALA A 73 -2.92 8.73 -27.16
N ILE A 74 -3.24 7.99 -28.22
CA ILE A 74 -2.33 7.76 -29.36
C ILE A 74 -2.09 9.08 -30.11
N ASP A 75 -3.15 9.80 -30.46
CA ASP A 75 -3.08 11.00 -31.31
C ASP A 75 -2.41 12.19 -30.60
N PHE A 76 -2.47 12.28 -29.26
CA PHE A 76 -1.95 13.40 -28.47
C PHE A 76 -0.84 13.03 -27.47
N GLY A 77 -0.41 11.77 -27.41
CA GLY A 77 0.52 11.30 -26.37
C GLY A 77 1.18 9.95 -26.61
N ALA A 78 1.24 9.46 -27.85
CA ALA A 78 2.00 8.25 -28.16
C ALA A 78 3.45 8.43 -27.72
N ALA A 79 3.92 7.55 -26.84
CA ALA A 79 5.32 7.48 -26.51
C ALA A 79 6.08 7.08 -27.78
N GLU A 80 7.05 7.91 -28.19
CA GLU A 80 8.05 7.50 -29.17
C GLU A 80 8.72 6.19 -28.70
N PRO A 81 9.17 5.32 -29.62
CA PRO A 81 9.88 4.10 -29.26
C PRO A 81 11.00 4.35 -28.23
N GLY A 82 10.96 3.64 -27.09
CA GLY A 82 11.91 3.82 -25.99
C GLY A 82 11.53 4.90 -24.96
N GLN A 83 10.35 5.51 -25.05
CA GLN A 83 9.82 6.48 -24.08
C GLN A 83 8.63 5.95 -23.27
N SER A 84 8.08 4.79 -23.64
CA SER A 84 6.91 4.22 -22.96
C SER A 84 7.26 3.79 -21.53
N LEU A 85 6.27 3.77 -20.64
CA LEU A 85 6.47 3.27 -19.28
C LEU A 85 6.92 1.81 -19.29
N ALA A 86 6.35 0.98 -20.17
CA ALA A 86 6.71 -0.43 -20.31
C ALA A 86 8.18 -0.65 -20.72
N GLU A 87 8.71 0.20 -21.61
CA GLU A 87 10.10 0.09 -22.06
C GLU A 87 11.10 0.71 -21.09
N ARG A 88 10.75 1.83 -20.45
CA ARG A 88 11.68 2.55 -19.56
C ARG A 88 11.72 2.01 -18.15
N ASP A 89 10.58 1.55 -17.61
CA ASP A 89 10.48 1.00 -16.25
C ASP A 89 9.58 -0.25 -16.23
N SER A 90 10.14 -1.38 -16.68
CA SER A 90 9.41 -2.66 -16.68
C SER A 90 8.86 -3.05 -15.31
N GLU A 91 9.59 -2.77 -14.23
CA GLU A 91 9.17 -3.04 -12.84
C GLU A 91 7.97 -2.21 -12.38
N ILE A 92 7.88 -0.95 -12.84
CA ILE A 92 6.73 -0.08 -12.53
C ILE A 92 5.56 -0.46 -13.42
N ALA A 93 5.80 -0.74 -14.70
CA ALA A 93 4.77 -1.22 -15.62
C ALA A 93 4.15 -2.56 -15.17
N ALA A 94 4.91 -3.44 -14.51
CA ALA A 94 4.40 -4.67 -13.91
C ALA A 94 3.36 -4.44 -12.81
N GLN A 95 3.35 -3.25 -12.20
CA GLN A 95 2.39 -2.86 -11.17
C GLN A 95 1.14 -2.18 -11.76
N TRP A 96 0.98 -2.18 -13.08
CA TRP A 96 -0.21 -1.63 -13.73
C TRP A 96 -1.43 -2.47 -13.38
N HIS A 97 -2.52 -1.83 -12.96
CA HIS A 97 -3.71 -2.58 -12.58
C HIS A 97 -4.33 -3.30 -13.81
N PRO A 98 -4.62 -4.61 -13.73
CA PRO A 98 -5.02 -5.42 -14.88
C PRO A 98 -6.38 -5.04 -15.49
N SER A 99 -7.35 -4.61 -14.67
CA SER A 99 -8.73 -4.31 -15.11
C SER A 99 -9.21 -2.86 -14.91
N ARG A 100 -8.64 -2.10 -13.97
CA ARG A 100 -9.20 -0.79 -13.55
C ARG A 100 -8.75 0.40 -14.40
N ASN A 101 -7.79 0.20 -15.31
CA ASN A 101 -7.34 1.22 -16.26
C ASN A 101 -8.06 1.14 -17.61
N GLY A 102 -9.10 0.30 -17.72
CA GLY A 102 -9.83 0.09 -18.96
C GLY A 102 -8.93 -0.41 -20.08
N ALA A 103 -8.93 0.28 -21.22
CA ALA A 103 -8.14 -0.11 -22.39
C ALA A 103 -6.70 0.45 -22.41
N LEU A 104 -6.33 1.27 -21.43
CA LEU A 104 -5.03 1.94 -21.36
C LEU A 104 -3.97 0.98 -20.82
N ARG A 105 -2.89 0.76 -21.58
CA ARG A 105 -1.76 -0.08 -21.20
C ARG A 105 -0.55 0.76 -20.82
N ALA A 106 0.37 0.18 -20.04
CA ALA A 106 1.65 0.82 -19.73
C ALA A 106 2.52 1.07 -20.99
N SER A 107 2.27 0.37 -22.09
CA SER A 107 2.91 0.62 -23.40
C SER A 107 2.41 1.88 -24.09
N ASP A 108 1.20 2.34 -23.75
CA ASP A 108 0.49 3.38 -24.48
C ASP A 108 0.77 4.78 -23.90
N VAL A 109 1.52 4.85 -22.80
CA VAL A 109 1.79 6.07 -22.03
C VAL A 109 3.28 6.32 -21.87
N THR A 110 3.68 7.58 -21.94
CA THR A 110 5.04 7.99 -21.61
C THR A 110 5.28 7.87 -20.10
N ALA A 111 6.50 7.53 -19.72
CA ALA A 111 6.83 7.35 -18.31
C ALA A 111 6.87 8.65 -17.47
N ASN A 112 6.76 9.81 -18.13
CA ASN A 112 6.68 11.13 -17.50
C ASN A 112 5.26 11.73 -17.54
N SER A 113 4.26 10.96 -17.97
CA SER A 113 2.87 11.40 -18.02
C SER A 113 2.34 11.82 -16.64
N GLY A 114 1.57 12.90 -16.59
CA GLY A 114 0.83 13.34 -15.40
C GLY A 114 -0.51 12.62 -15.22
N GLN A 115 -0.83 11.63 -16.06
CA GLN A 115 -2.08 10.90 -15.99
C GLN A 115 -2.17 10.04 -14.73
N THR A 116 -3.30 10.13 -14.03
CA THR A 116 -3.62 9.29 -12.87
C THR A 116 -4.18 7.95 -13.33
N VAL A 117 -3.60 6.86 -12.86
CA VAL A 117 -3.99 5.49 -13.17
C VAL A 117 -4.05 4.65 -11.90
N TRP A 118 -4.72 3.50 -11.99
CA TRP A 118 -4.75 2.49 -10.96
C TRP A 118 -3.49 1.61 -11.01
N TRP A 119 -2.94 1.34 -9.84
CA TRP A 119 -1.82 0.44 -9.63
C TRP A 119 -2.25 -0.74 -8.78
N LEU A 120 -1.57 -1.86 -8.97
CA LEU A 120 -1.71 -3.08 -8.20
C LEU A 120 -0.29 -3.57 -7.88
N CYS A 121 0.06 -3.70 -6.60
CA CYS A 121 1.34 -4.33 -6.27
C CYS A 121 1.21 -5.85 -6.26
N ASP A 122 2.36 -6.51 -6.28
CA ASP A 122 2.53 -7.95 -6.06
C ASP A 122 1.84 -8.47 -4.79
N ARG A 123 1.69 -7.63 -3.76
CA ARG A 123 0.97 -7.96 -2.51
C ARG A 123 -0.55 -7.73 -2.57
N GLY A 124 -1.10 -7.39 -3.73
CA GLY A 124 -2.55 -7.22 -3.91
C GLY A 124 -3.11 -5.85 -3.53
N HIS A 125 -2.28 -4.91 -3.08
CA HIS A 125 -2.77 -3.57 -2.74
C HIS A 125 -3.07 -2.76 -4.00
N GLU A 126 -4.28 -2.20 -4.05
CA GLU A 126 -4.72 -1.30 -5.11
C GLU A 126 -4.69 0.16 -4.67
N TRP A 127 -4.21 1.07 -5.54
CA TRP A 127 -4.26 2.52 -5.27
C TRP A 127 -4.22 3.32 -6.58
N GLN A 128 -4.59 4.62 -6.51
CA GLN A 128 -4.47 5.56 -7.62
C GLN A 128 -3.26 6.47 -7.43
N ALA A 129 -2.49 6.69 -8.50
CA ALA A 129 -1.41 7.68 -8.50
C ALA A 129 -1.07 8.13 -9.93
N MET A 130 -0.49 9.33 -10.06
CA MET A 130 0.07 9.82 -11.33
C MET A 130 1.31 9.01 -11.74
N ILE A 131 1.47 8.75 -13.04
CA ILE A 131 2.58 7.96 -13.59
C ILE A 131 3.96 8.56 -13.25
N ASN A 132 4.14 9.87 -13.49
CA ASN A 132 5.38 10.57 -13.16
C ASN A 132 5.72 10.57 -11.67
N ASN A 133 4.72 10.64 -10.79
CA ASN A 133 4.91 10.56 -9.34
C ASN A 133 5.22 9.12 -8.91
N ARG A 134 4.64 8.11 -9.57
CA ARG A 134 4.93 6.70 -9.30
C ARG A 134 6.41 6.37 -9.54
N ARG A 135 7.01 6.92 -10.60
CA ARG A 135 8.45 6.79 -10.91
C ARG A 135 9.34 7.38 -9.81
N LYS A 136 8.90 8.47 -9.17
CA LYS A 136 9.62 9.12 -8.06
C LYS A 136 9.38 8.43 -6.70
N ALA A 137 8.25 7.75 -6.56
CA ALA A 137 7.83 7.11 -5.31
C ALA A 137 8.54 5.77 -5.05
N ARG A 138 8.99 5.55 -3.82
CA ARG A 138 9.63 4.31 -3.37
C ARG A 138 8.58 3.25 -3.04
N GLY A 139 8.16 2.48 -4.05
CA GLY A 139 7.26 1.33 -3.89
C GLY A 139 5.77 1.67 -3.76
N CYS A 140 4.96 0.65 -3.49
CA CYS A 140 3.52 0.82 -3.22
C CYS A 140 3.34 1.61 -1.91
N PRO A 141 2.46 2.63 -1.87
CA PRO A 141 2.23 3.44 -0.66
C PRO A 141 1.58 2.63 0.47
N LYS A 142 0.79 1.61 0.15
CA LYS A 142 0.23 0.66 1.12
C LYS A 142 1.28 -0.34 1.62
N CYS A 143 2.25 -0.70 0.79
CA CYS A 143 3.40 -1.54 1.17
C CYS A 143 4.50 -0.78 1.93
N THR A 144 4.64 0.51 1.65
CA THR A 144 5.68 1.40 2.15
C THR A 144 5.06 2.39 3.10
N LEU A 145 4.76 1.98 4.34
CA LEU A 145 4.29 2.96 5.30
C LEU A 145 5.44 3.91 5.61
N TRP A 146 5.20 5.17 5.30
CA TRP A 146 5.80 6.29 6.02
C TRP A 146 5.13 6.34 7.40
N GLY A 147 5.91 6.39 8.48
CA GLY A 147 5.40 6.72 9.81
C GLY A 147 5.21 5.56 10.79
N THR A 148 4.87 4.34 10.36
CA THR A 148 4.53 3.28 11.31
C THR A 148 5.72 2.66 12.04
N SER A 149 5.73 2.73 13.38
CA SER A 149 6.79 2.17 14.25
C SER A 149 6.68 0.65 14.41
N VAL A 150 7.75 -0.03 14.88
CA VAL A 150 7.69 -1.49 15.14
C VAL A 150 6.78 -1.78 16.33
N GLU A 151 6.79 -0.87 17.29
CA GLU A 151 6.03 -0.90 18.54
C GLU A 151 4.53 -0.78 18.27
N GLU A 152 4.14 0.10 17.34
CA GLU A 152 2.76 0.25 16.82
C GLU A 152 2.29 -1.04 16.13
N ILE A 153 3.12 -1.67 15.28
CA ILE A 153 2.76 -2.93 14.62
C ILE A 153 2.53 -4.03 15.65
N ARG A 154 3.42 -4.14 16.66
CA ARG A 154 3.29 -5.13 17.72
C ARG A 154 2.01 -4.91 18.52
N LEU A 155 1.75 -3.67 18.95
CA LEU A 155 0.52 -3.30 19.65
C LEU A 155 -0.72 -3.68 18.83
N ARG A 156 -0.74 -3.34 17.55
CA ARG A 156 -1.86 -3.66 16.65
C ARG A 156 -2.17 -5.16 16.60
N HIS A 157 -1.15 -6.00 16.47
CA HIS A 157 -1.36 -7.45 16.40
C HIS A 157 -1.83 -8.04 17.73
N GLU A 158 -1.37 -7.49 18.86
CA GLU A 158 -1.90 -7.87 20.18
C GLU A 158 -3.39 -7.51 20.31
N LEU A 159 -3.78 -6.30 19.89
CA LEU A 159 -5.18 -5.86 19.95
C LEU A 159 -6.08 -6.68 19.02
N LEU A 160 -5.62 -7.00 17.81
CA LEU A 160 -6.30 -7.91 16.90
C LEU A 160 -6.47 -9.31 17.52
N ALA A 161 -5.41 -9.84 18.13
CA ALA A 161 -5.45 -11.15 18.79
C ALA A 161 -6.40 -11.18 20.00
N ALA A 162 -6.54 -10.06 20.71
CA ALA A 162 -7.53 -9.91 21.77
C ALA A 162 -8.98 -9.77 21.26
N GLY A 163 -9.17 -9.53 19.95
CA GLY A 163 -10.50 -9.38 19.34
C GLY A 163 -10.98 -7.93 19.20
N VAL A 164 -10.08 -6.95 19.23
CA VAL A 164 -10.41 -5.57 18.87
C VAL A 164 -10.67 -5.48 17.36
N PRO A 165 -11.80 -4.92 16.90
CA PRO A 165 -12.19 -4.87 15.49
C PRO A 165 -11.46 -3.72 14.77
N ILE A 166 -10.13 -3.84 14.66
CA ILE A 166 -9.30 -2.91 13.90
C ILE A 166 -9.56 -3.16 12.41
N ASP A 167 -9.90 -2.09 11.69
CA ASP A 167 -10.21 -2.07 10.27
C ASP A 167 -8.98 -1.61 9.45
N PRO A 168 -8.18 -2.54 8.89
CA PRO A 168 -7.04 -2.21 8.02
C PRO A 168 -7.42 -1.39 6.79
N ASP A 169 -8.64 -1.56 6.29
CA ASP A 169 -9.06 -1.13 4.96
C ASP A 169 -10.03 0.05 5.01
N HIS A 170 -10.23 0.63 6.20
CA HIS A 170 -11.08 1.80 6.39
C HIS A 170 -10.68 2.95 5.46
N GLU A 171 -11.68 3.67 4.97
CA GLU A 171 -11.45 4.87 4.15
C GLU A 171 -10.62 5.90 4.93
N VAL A 172 -9.78 6.63 4.20
CA VAL A 172 -8.88 7.60 4.83
C VAL A 172 -9.73 8.72 5.45
N ILE A 173 -9.50 9.02 6.73
CA ILE A 173 -10.19 10.11 7.41
C ILE A 173 -9.59 11.44 6.94
N HIS A 174 -10.45 12.41 6.63
CA HIS A 174 -10.04 13.73 6.16
C HIS A 174 -10.39 14.81 7.20
N GLU A 175 -9.52 15.81 7.36
CA GLU A 175 -9.89 17.08 8.00
C GLU A 175 -10.88 17.85 7.12
N ALA A 176 -11.61 18.81 7.70
CA ALA A 176 -12.46 19.76 6.95
C ALA A 176 -11.70 20.53 5.86
N SER A 177 -10.37 20.68 6.02
CA SER A 177 -9.47 21.29 5.03
C SER A 177 -9.20 20.40 3.80
N GLY A 178 -9.66 19.16 3.80
CA GLY A 178 -9.33 18.12 2.81
C GLY A 178 -8.02 17.40 3.09
N ARG A 179 -7.25 17.83 4.09
CA ARG A 179 -6.00 17.17 4.51
C ARG A 179 -6.29 15.79 5.07
N VAL A 180 -5.50 14.80 4.68
CA VAL A 180 -5.57 13.44 5.21
C VAL A 180 -5.11 13.39 6.67
N LEU A 181 -5.93 12.77 7.53
CA LEU A 181 -5.60 12.37 8.89
C LEU A 181 -5.10 10.91 8.86
N GLN A 182 -3.79 10.74 8.82
CA GLN A 182 -3.17 9.43 8.91
C GLN A 182 -3.31 8.90 10.33
N CYS A 183 -4.22 7.96 10.57
CA CYS A 183 -4.44 7.34 11.88
C CYS A 183 -3.74 5.97 11.95
N ASP A 184 -3.23 5.58 13.12
CA ASP A 184 -2.44 4.34 13.26
C ASP A 184 -3.35 3.09 13.22
N MET A 185 -4.43 3.12 14.01
CA MET A 185 -5.42 2.03 14.08
C MET A 185 -6.83 2.62 14.14
N VAL A 186 -7.69 2.20 13.22
CA VAL A 186 -9.09 2.64 13.16
C VAL A 186 -9.99 1.47 13.51
N CYS A 187 -10.87 1.64 14.50
CA CYS A 187 -11.93 0.69 14.85
C CYS A 187 -13.26 1.30 14.40
N SER A 188 -13.57 1.16 13.12
CA SER A 188 -14.72 1.79 12.47
C SER A 188 -16.06 1.36 13.07
N ALA A 189 -16.15 0.11 13.53
CA ALA A 189 -17.33 -0.41 14.22
C ALA A 189 -17.66 0.32 15.53
N TRP A 190 -16.68 0.99 16.14
CA TRP A 190 -16.78 1.62 17.45
C TRP A 190 -16.61 3.14 17.42
N ASN A 191 -16.32 3.70 16.25
CA ASN A 191 -15.85 5.08 16.09
C ASN A 191 -14.65 5.40 16.99
N VAL A 192 -13.72 4.45 17.14
CA VAL A 192 -12.51 4.62 17.96
C VAL A 192 -11.28 4.66 17.07
N VAL A 193 -10.41 5.65 17.30
CA VAL A 193 -9.05 5.71 16.76
C VAL A 193 -8.06 5.46 17.89
N ILE A 194 -7.08 4.60 17.64
CA ILE A 194 -5.98 4.33 18.57
C ILE A 194 -4.68 4.80 17.92
N GLU A 195 -3.94 5.64 18.63
CA GLU A 195 -2.67 6.23 18.19
C GLU A 195 -1.53 5.73 19.08
N PHE A 196 -0.35 5.48 18.52
CA PHE A 196 0.85 5.13 19.26
C PHE A 196 1.88 6.26 19.21
N ASP A 197 2.04 6.97 20.32
CA ASP A 197 2.94 8.10 20.44
C ASP A 197 4.25 7.67 21.12
N GLY A 198 5.21 7.23 20.31
CA GLY A 198 6.55 6.91 20.80
C GLY A 198 7.33 8.15 21.26
N ASN A 199 7.96 8.08 22.45
CA ASN A 199 8.67 9.20 23.08
C ASN A 199 9.61 9.94 22.11
N ARG A 200 10.34 9.18 21.29
CA ARG A 200 11.35 9.68 20.34
C ARG A 200 10.81 10.76 19.38
N PHE A 201 9.55 10.64 18.95
CA PHE A 201 8.97 11.49 17.90
C PHE A 201 7.97 12.52 18.45
N HIS A 202 7.38 12.24 19.63
CA HIS A 202 6.26 13.03 20.18
C HIS A 202 6.61 13.89 21.40
N LYS A 203 7.87 13.89 21.87
CA LYS A 203 8.30 14.67 23.05
C LYS A 203 8.49 16.18 22.83
N LEU A 204 8.63 16.63 21.57
CA LEU A 204 8.91 18.04 21.29
C LEU A 204 7.60 18.85 21.32
N PRO A 205 7.62 20.13 21.75
CA PRO A 205 6.43 20.98 21.80
C PRO A 205 5.65 21.03 20.48
N ASP A 206 6.34 21.20 19.35
CA ASP A 206 5.72 21.18 18.01
C ASP A 206 5.04 19.85 17.66
N SER A 207 5.55 18.73 18.20
CA SER A 207 4.92 17.42 18.01
C SER A 207 3.66 17.30 18.85
N VAL A 208 3.71 17.77 20.10
CA VAL A 208 2.56 17.81 21.01
C VAL A 208 1.43 18.66 20.41
N GLU A 209 1.73 19.85 19.89
CA GLU A 209 0.73 20.71 19.24
C GLU A 209 0.08 20.04 18.02
N LYS A 210 0.88 19.31 17.21
CA LYS A 210 0.36 18.54 16.08
C LYS A 210 -0.56 17.42 16.54
N ASP A 211 -0.21 16.73 17.62
CA ASP A 211 -0.99 15.66 18.21
C ASP A 211 -2.33 16.17 18.75
N GLU A 212 -2.32 17.28 19.48
CA GLU A 212 -3.53 17.94 20.00
C GLU A 212 -4.45 18.39 18.88
N ARG A 213 -3.90 19.01 17.82
CA ARG A 213 -4.68 19.42 16.64
C ARG A 213 -5.33 18.22 15.94
N LYS A 214 -4.60 17.10 15.83
CA LYS A 214 -5.12 15.86 15.25
C LYS A 214 -6.24 15.28 16.12
N THR A 215 -6.05 15.19 17.43
CA THR A 215 -7.09 14.75 18.38
C THR A 215 -8.35 15.59 18.25
N ARG A 216 -8.20 16.92 18.24
CA ARG A 216 -9.34 17.84 18.09
C ARG A 216 -10.11 17.59 16.78
N SER A 217 -9.38 17.44 15.67
CA SER A 217 -9.99 17.22 14.34
C SER A 217 -10.75 15.89 14.23
N LEU A 218 -10.32 14.87 14.97
CA LEU A 218 -10.99 13.58 15.05
C LEU A 218 -12.24 13.65 15.95
N VAL A 219 -12.11 14.29 17.12
CA VAL A 219 -13.22 14.46 18.06
C VAL A 219 -14.35 15.32 17.46
N GLU A 220 -14.02 16.35 16.68
CA GLU A 220 -14.99 17.15 15.92
C GLU A 220 -15.78 16.33 14.87
N GLN A 221 -15.30 15.14 14.54
CA GLN A 221 -15.93 14.18 13.62
C GLN A 221 -16.51 12.96 14.37
N ASP A 222 -16.80 13.11 15.66
CA ASP A 222 -17.37 12.08 16.54
C ASP A 222 -16.51 10.81 16.70
N TRP A 223 -15.19 10.94 16.52
CA TRP A 223 -14.24 9.87 16.85
C TRP A 223 -13.76 9.98 18.30
N ILE A 224 -13.75 8.84 18.99
CA ILE A 224 -13.06 8.69 20.26
C ILE A 224 -11.59 8.39 19.98
N VAL A 225 -10.68 9.17 20.56
CA VAL A 225 -9.23 9.02 20.33
C VAL A 225 -8.58 8.50 21.61
N ILE A 226 -7.93 7.34 21.51
CA ILE A 226 -7.11 6.75 22.57
C ILE A 226 -5.65 6.85 22.14
N ARG A 227 -4.86 7.72 22.79
CA ARG A 227 -3.42 7.79 22.53
C ARG A 227 -2.64 6.95 23.53
N VAL A 228 -1.78 6.07 23.03
CA VAL A 228 -0.78 5.35 23.84
C VAL A 228 0.47 6.21 23.93
N ARG A 229 0.61 6.91 25.06
CA ARG A 229 1.67 7.90 25.33
C ARG A 229 2.85 7.20 26.01
N GLU A 230 3.92 6.92 25.27
CA GLU A 230 5.10 6.25 25.83
C GLU A 230 6.02 7.25 26.56
N ASP A 231 6.04 7.22 27.90
CA ASP A 231 6.79 8.16 28.74
C ASP A 231 6.55 9.62 28.33
N LEU A 232 5.28 9.93 28.03
CA LEU A 232 4.82 11.24 27.60
C LEU A 232 3.59 11.65 28.41
N PRO A 233 3.39 12.96 28.66
CA PRO A 233 2.16 13.44 29.27
C PRO A 233 0.94 13.10 28.40
N ALA A 234 -0.17 12.78 29.06
CA ALA A 234 -1.49 12.70 28.45
C ALA A 234 -1.93 14.09 27.95
N ILE A 235 -2.56 14.12 26.78
CA ILE A 235 -3.09 15.33 26.13
C ILE A 235 -4.59 15.22 25.85
N GLY A 236 -5.13 14.01 25.81
CA GLY A 236 -6.54 13.69 25.62
C GLY A 236 -7.16 13.03 26.86
N ALA A 237 -8.50 13.04 26.90
CA ALA A 237 -9.28 12.50 28.01
C ALA A 237 -9.21 10.95 28.14
N HIS A 238 -8.82 10.27 27.06
CA HIS A 238 -8.79 8.81 26.98
C HIS A 238 -7.38 8.27 26.76
N ASP A 239 -6.36 9.11 26.94
CA ASP A 239 -4.97 8.72 26.74
C ASP A 239 -4.52 7.73 27.81
N VAL A 240 -3.68 6.79 27.41
CA VAL A 240 -3.04 5.82 28.30
C VAL A 240 -1.54 6.08 28.31
N VAL A 241 -0.97 6.31 29.48
CA VAL A 241 0.47 6.53 29.65
C VAL A 241 1.14 5.21 30.00
N VAL A 242 2.18 4.86 29.24
CA VAL A 242 2.95 3.62 29.43
C VAL A 242 4.43 3.94 29.62
N PRO A 243 5.19 3.13 30.38
CA PRO A 243 6.63 3.33 30.52
C PRO A 243 7.37 3.23 29.19
N LEU A 244 8.50 3.94 29.10
CA LEU A 244 9.44 3.84 27.98
C LEU A 244 9.92 2.39 27.79
N ASN A 245 9.90 1.89 26.56
CA ASN A 245 10.27 0.52 26.21
C ASN A 245 9.43 -0.56 26.93
N SER A 246 8.18 -0.25 27.25
CA SER A 246 7.23 -1.23 27.78
C SER A 246 7.07 -2.43 26.82
N SER A 247 6.61 -3.57 27.32
CA SER A 247 6.31 -4.72 26.45
C SER A 247 5.05 -4.48 25.61
N GLU A 248 4.90 -5.20 24.50
CA GLU A 248 3.67 -5.17 23.71
C GLU A 248 2.43 -5.56 24.54
N VAL A 249 2.58 -6.50 25.48
CA VAL A 249 1.51 -6.91 26.39
C VAL A 249 1.11 -5.77 27.32
N THR A 250 2.06 -5.05 27.90
CA THR A 250 1.77 -3.92 28.79
C THR A 250 1.00 -2.82 28.06
N ARG A 251 1.40 -2.50 26.82
CA ARG A 251 0.69 -1.52 25.99
C ARG A 251 -0.72 -1.99 25.63
N ALA A 252 -0.87 -3.24 25.20
CA ALA A 252 -2.17 -3.80 24.84
C ALA A 252 -3.12 -3.83 26.04
N LYS A 253 -2.65 -4.23 27.23
CA LYS A 253 -3.45 -4.20 28.46
C LYS A 253 -3.94 -2.79 28.79
N ALA A 254 -3.08 -1.77 28.68
CA ALA A 254 -3.46 -0.39 28.94
C ALA A 254 -4.61 0.06 28.02
N VAL A 255 -4.50 -0.24 26.71
CA VAL A 255 -5.55 0.06 25.73
C VAL A 255 -6.82 -0.73 26.00
N LEU A 256 -6.74 -2.03 26.27
CA LEU A 256 -7.90 -2.87 26.57
C LEU A 256 -8.64 -2.39 27.83
N MET A 257 -7.92 -2.03 28.88
CA MET A 257 -8.53 -1.46 30.10
C MET A 257 -9.26 -0.15 29.78
N GLN A 258 -8.71 0.70 28.92
CA GLN A 258 -9.35 1.93 28.50
C GLN A 258 -10.57 1.70 27.60
N LEU A 259 -10.51 0.72 26.69
CA LEU A 259 -11.68 0.32 25.89
C LEU A 259 -12.82 -0.17 26.79
N ARG A 260 -12.51 -0.95 27.82
CA ARG A 260 -13.49 -1.39 28.82
C ARG A 260 -14.07 -0.22 29.62
N SER A 261 -13.26 0.76 30.02
CA SER A 261 -13.76 1.92 30.76
C SER A 261 -14.72 2.79 29.93
N LEU A 262 -14.59 2.73 28.60
CA LEU A 262 -15.48 3.37 27.63
C LEU A 262 -16.70 2.52 27.26
N GLY A 263 -16.83 1.31 27.80
CA GLY A 263 -17.97 0.42 27.57
C GLY A 263 -17.86 -0.48 26.34
N TYR A 264 -16.67 -0.60 25.73
CA TYR A 264 -16.46 -1.51 24.61
C TYR A 264 -16.14 -2.93 25.08
N GLU A 265 -16.89 -3.90 24.57
CA GLU A 265 -16.68 -5.31 24.84
C GLU A 265 -15.74 -5.92 23.80
N VAL A 266 -14.65 -6.50 24.29
CA VAL A 266 -13.66 -7.23 23.50
C VAL A 266 -13.78 -8.72 23.87
N ALA A 267 -13.89 -9.61 22.87
CA ALA A 267 -14.23 -11.01 23.09
C ALA A 267 -13.28 -11.72 24.06
N GLU A 268 -11.96 -11.50 23.92
CA GLU A 268 -10.94 -12.16 24.74
C GLU A 268 -10.39 -11.24 25.84
N HIS A 269 -11.13 -10.21 26.25
CA HIS A 269 -10.63 -9.17 27.16
C HIS A 269 -10.07 -9.73 28.47
N ASP A 270 -10.87 -10.51 29.20
CA ASP A 270 -10.46 -11.05 30.51
C ASP A 270 -9.32 -12.05 30.37
N ASN A 271 -9.36 -12.89 29.34
CA ASN A 271 -8.29 -13.83 29.03
C ASN A 271 -6.97 -13.11 28.75
N TYR A 272 -7.03 -12.03 27.96
CA TYR A 272 -5.84 -11.24 27.64
C TYR A 272 -5.29 -10.48 28.86
N LEU A 273 -6.14 -9.94 29.73
CA LEU A 273 -5.68 -9.23 30.92
C LEU A 273 -4.91 -10.14 31.90
N THR A 274 -5.22 -11.43 31.94
CA THR A 274 -4.54 -12.41 32.81
C THR A 274 -3.23 -12.94 32.23
N THR A 275 -2.99 -12.82 30.90
CA THR A 275 -1.76 -13.33 30.28
C THR A 275 -0.54 -12.47 30.60
N ASN A 276 0.64 -13.10 30.68
CA ASN A 276 1.94 -12.42 30.66
C ASN A 276 2.69 -12.65 29.35
N HIS A 277 2.12 -13.43 28.43
CA HIS A 277 2.70 -13.78 27.15
C HIS A 277 1.97 -13.06 26.01
N PRO A 278 2.70 -12.54 25.01
CA PRO A 278 2.09 -11.90 23.86
C PRO A 278 1.40 -12.93 22.97
N TRP A 279 0.23 -12.57 22.46
CA TRP A 279 -0.57 -13.43 21.56
C TRP A 279 -0.27 -13.14 20.09
N GLY A 280 -0.03 -11.87 19.75
CA GLY A 280 0.19 -11.38 18.39
C GLY A 280 1.66 -11.31 17.97
N SER A 281 2.62 -11.57 18.85
CA SER A 281 4.06 -11.37 18.55
C SER A 281 4.58 -12.16 17.34
N SER A 282 4.08 -13.38 17.12
CA SER A 282 4.46 -14.20 15.95
C SER A 282 3.95 -13.59 14.64
N ASP A 283 2.69 -13.18 14.61
CA ASP A 283 2.08 -12.54 13.45
C ASP A 283 2.69 -11.17 13.19
N ALA A 284 2.93 -10.38 14.25
CA ALA A 284 3.64 -9.11 14.16
C ALA A 284 5.04 -9.29 13.56
N SER A 285 5.79 -10.28 14.03
CA SER A 285 7.14 -10.58 13.54
C SER A 285 7.12 -11.02 12.07
N SER A 286 6.17 -11.87 11.71
CA SER A 286 5.94 -12.29 10.32
C SER A 286 5.54 -11.11 9.43
N TYR A 287 4.68 -10.22 9.92
CA TYR A 287 4.25 -9.01 9.22
C TYR A 287 5.41 -8.03 9.03
N ILE A 288 6.21 -7.78 10.08
CA ILE A 288 7.42 -6.95 10.01
C ILE A 288 8.42 -7.52 9.00
N LYS A 289 8.65 -8.84 9.05
CA LYS A 289 9.56 -9.54 8.14
C LYS A 289 9.09 -9.44 6.69
N ARG A 290 7.82 -9.79 6.40
CA ARG A 290 7.20 -9.63 5.07
C ARG A 290 7.28 -8.18 4.56
N ARG A 291 7.15 -7.20 5.45
CA ARG A 291 7.19 -5.78 5.11
C ARG A 291 8.61 -5.25 4.85
N ARG A 292 9.65 -5.93 5.34
CA ARG A 292 11.06 -5.58 5.10
C ARG A 292 11.63 -6.13 3.80
N VAL A 293 11.01 -7.13 3.17
CA VAL A 293 11.57 -7.83 2.00
C VAL A 293 11.98 -6.86 0.89
N ASP A 294 11.11 -5.97 0.41
CA ASP A 294 11.42 -5.01 -0.67
C ASP A 294 12.53 -3.99 -0.32
N LYS A 295 12.84 -3.83 0.97
CA LYS A 295 13.91 -2.93 1.47
C LYS A 295 15.05 -3.69 2.13
N SER A 296 15.03 -5.01 2.02
CA SER A 296 16.00 -5.88 2.66
C SER A 296 17.37 -5.70 2.01
N LEU A 297 18.41 -6.10 2.73
CA LEU A 297 19.75 -6.16 2.19
C LEU A 297 19.80 -7.14 1.02
N ALA A 298 19.08 -8.26 1.09
CA ALA A 298 18.95 -9.22 0.00
C ALA A 298 18.42 -8.57 -1.29
N THR A 299 17.36 -7.77 -1.18
CA THR A 299 16.69 -7.17 -2.33
C THR A 299 17.42 -5.93 -2.87
N LEU A 300 17.91 -5.05 -1.99
CA LEU A 300 18.52 -3.78 -2.41
C LEU A 300 20.03 -3.86 -2.66
N ASN A 301 20.72 -4.84 -2.07
CA ASN A 301 22.16 -5.01 -2.17
C ASN A 301 22.55 -6.50 -2.30
N PRO A 302 22.13 -7.20 -3.37
CA PRO A 302 22.35 -8.63 -3.53
C PRO A 302 23.84 -9.02 -3.46
N ASP A 303 24.74 -8.19 -3.99
CA ASP A 303 26.19 -8.44 -3.92
C ASP A 303 26.76 -8.38 -2.49
N ILE A 304 26.13 -7.59 -1.62
CA ILE A 304 26.50 -7.51 -0.20
C ILE A 304 25.84 -8.65 0.57
N ALA A 305 24.58 -8.97 0.27
CA ALA A 305 23.88 -10.12 0.83
C ALA A 305 24.58 -11.45 0.52
N ALA A 306 25.17 -11.60 -0.67
CA ALA A 306 25.96 -12.76 -1.06
C ALA A 306 27.22 -12.97 -0.19
N GLN A 307 27.67 -11.92 0.52
CA GLN A 307 28.79 -12.00 1.46
C GLN A 307 28.33 -12.37 2.87
N TRP A 308 27.05 -12.70 3.09
CA TRP A 308 26.55 -13.11 4.40
C TRP A 308 27.09 -14.50 4.78
N ASP A 309 27.58 -14.66 6.00
CA ASP A 309 28.04 -15.96 6.49
C ASP A 309 26.81 -16.80 6.93
N PRO A 310 26.51 -17.93 6.25
CA PRO A 310 25.28 -18.70 6.51
C PRO A 310 25.32 -19.44 7.85
N ASN A 311 26.50 -19.66 8.44
CA ASN A 311 26.66 -20.51 9.62
C ASN A 311 26.77 -19.72 10.92
N LYS A 312 27.04 -18.41 10.84
CA LYS A 312 27.39 -17.58 12.01
C LYS A 312 26.36 -16.51 12.39
N ASN A 313 25.29 -16.39 11.63
CA ASN A 313 24.24 -15.38 11.87
C ASN A 313 22.96 -15.96 12.51
N GLY A 314 22.99 -17.23 12.92
CA GLY A 314 21.83 -17.89 13.53
C GLY A 314 20.61 -17.85 12.60
N ALA A 315 19.46 -17.42 13.12
CA ALA A 315 18.22 -17.28 12.34
C ALA A 315 18.14 -15.96 11.55
N MET A 316 19.09 -15.03 11.72
CA MET A 316 19.07 -13.73 11.05
C MET A 316 19.60 -13.85 9.62
N THR A 317 18.75 -13.50 8.66
CA THR A 317 19.01 -13.59 7.23
C THR A 317 19.14 -12.20 6.58
N PRO A 318 19.77 -12.07 5.40
CA PRO A 318 19.83 -10.81 4.65
C PRO A 318 18.44 -10.20 4.33
N GLU A 319 17.38 -11.01 4.35
CA GLU A 319 15.99 -10.60 4.17
C GLU A 319 15.43 -9.88 5.41
N ASP A 320 16.03 -10.08 6.59
CA ASP A 320 15.54 -9.54 7.87
C ASP A 320 16.08 -8.12 8.18
N VAL A 321 17.15 -7.71 7.49
CA VAL A 321 17.87 -6.46 7.74
C VAL A 321 17.83 -5.54 6.53
N THR A 322 17.87 -4.22 6.75
CA THR A 322 18.03 -3.23 5.67
C THR A 322 19.49 -2.78 5.58
N ALA A 323 19.88 -2.18 4.45
CA ALA A 323 21.21 -1.56 4.28
C ALA A 323 21.55 -0.46 5.31
N GLY A 324 20.58 0.03 6.08
CA GLY A 324 20.81 0.98 7.18
C GLY A 324 20.84 0.36 8.57
N SER A 325 20.77 -0.97 8.66
CA SER A 325 20.59 -1.66 9.93
C SER A 325 21.81 -1.55 10.85
N GLY A 326 21.55 -1.30 12.14
CA GLY A 326 22.55 -1.30 13.22
C GLY A 326 22.92 -2.71 13.72
N GLU A 327 22.34 -3.76 13.15
CA GLU A 327 22.64 -5.15 13.52
C GLU A 327 24.09 -5.53 13.18
N ARG A 328 24.69 -6.39 14.01
CA ARG A 328 26.00 -7.00 13.73
C ARG A 328 25.80 -8.34 13.04
N ALA A 329 26.39 -8.47 11.85
CA ALA A 329 26.39 -9.72 11.10
C ALA A 329 27.82 -10.22 10.88
N TRP A 330 27.93 -11.52 10.63
CA TRP A 330 29.12 -12.17 10.11
C TRP A 330 29.08 -12.20 8.58
N TRP A 331 30.22 -11.90 7.98
CA TRP A 331 30.41 -11.78 6.54
C TRP A 331 31.53 -12.72 6.12
N ILE A 332 31.43 -13.32 4.93
CA ILE A 332 32.45 -14.14 4.30
C ILE A 332 32.96 -13.47 3.01
N CYS A 333 34.28 -13.42 2.86
CA CYS A 333 34.90 -12.73 1.75
C CYS A 333 34.87 -13.65 0.52
N PRO A 334 34.28 -13.24 -0.61
CA PRO A 334 34.26 -14.07 -1.81
C PRO A 334 35.67 -14.28 -2.39
N ASP A 335 36.58 -13.32 -2.19
CA ASP A 335 37.93 -13.37 -2.76
C ASP A 335 38.90 -14.26 -1.97
N CYS A 336 38.77 -14.31 -0.64
CA CYS A 336 39.76 -14.95 0.23
C CYS A 336 39.18 -15.90 1.29
N GLY A 337 37.86 -16.06 1.36
CA GLY A 337 37.18 -16.92 2.31
C GLY A 337 37.22 -16.44 3.77
N HIS A 338 37.86 -15.31 4.06
CA HIS A 338 37.94 -14.77 5.42
C HIS A 338 36.55 -14.41 5.94
N SER A 339 36.21 -14.89 7.14
CA SER A 339 34.95 -14.63 7.83
C SER A 339 35.15 -13.59 8.95
N TRP A 340 34.41 -12.48 8.94
CA TRP A 340 34.57 -11.40 9.92
C TRP A 340 33.22 -10.80 10.34
N SER A 341 33.16 -10.20 11.52
CA SER A 341 31.96 -9.52 12.05
C SER A 341 32.00 -8.02 11.78
N ALA A 342 30.90 -7.45 11.28
CA ALA A 342 30.73 -6.01 11.07
C ALA A 342 29.25 -5.61 11.10
N TYR A 343 28.98 -4.32 11.37
CA TYR A 343 27.64 -3.76 11.30
C TYR A 343 27.10 -3.73 9.85
N VAL A 344 25.82 -4.05 9.68
CA VAL A 344 25.16 -4.06 8.36
C VAL A 344 25.25 -2.70 7.67
N TYR A 345 24.94 -1.60 8.36
CA TYR A 345 25.02 -0.26 7.76
C TYR A 345 26.44 0.11 7.29
N SER A 346 27.47 -0.31 8.03
CA SER A 346 28.86 -0.05 7.69
C SER A 346 29.25 -0.79 6.40
N ARG A 347 28.82 -2.05 6.27
CA ARG A 347 29.08 -2.85 5.06
C ARG A 347 28.30 -2.38 3.84
N ALA A 348 27.06 -1.91 4.03
CA ALA A 348 26.16 -1.58 2.92
C ALA A 348 26.22 -0.12 2.44
N ARG A 349 26.51 0.87 3.30
CA ARG A 349 26.42 2.31 2.94
C ARG A 349 27.76 3.04 2.75
N GLY A 350 28.89 2.53 3.25
CA GLY A 350 30.05 3.41 3.45
C GLY A 350 31.45 2.81 3.47
N GLY A 351 31.65 1.49 3.43
CA GLY A 351 32.93 0.93 3.01
C GLY A 351 33.78 0.22 4.06
N HIS A 352 34.93 -0.25 3.54
CA HIS A 352 35.80 -1.34 3.99
C HIS A 352 35.22 -2.73 3.70
N GLY A 353 35.79 -3.36 2.67
CA GLY A 353 35.60 -4.79 2.38
C GLY A 353 36.36 -5.66 3.38
N CYS A 354 36.67 -6.89 3.00
CA CYS A 354 37.39 -7.80 3.88
C CYS A 354 38.68 -7.16 4.47
N PRO A 355 38.84 -7.14 5.80
CA PRO A 355 39.99 -6.49 6.45
C PRO A 355 41.33 -7.14 6.03
N ASP A 356 41.33 -8.45 5.76
CA ASP A 356 42.53 -9.15 5.29
C ASP A 356 42.90 -8.77 3.86
N CYS A 357 41.91 -8.67 2.96
CA CYS A 357 42.13 -8.14 1.61
C CYS A 357 42.59 -6.68 1.65
N GLY A 358 42.04 -5.87 2.56
CA GLY A 358 42.48 -4.48 2.79
C GLY A 358 43.95 -4.40 3.21
N ARG A 359 44.35 -5.21 4.21
CA ARG A 359 45.74 -5.30 4.67
C ARG A 359 46.72 -5.72 3.58
N ARG A 360 46.37 -6.74 2.78
CA ARG A 360 47.19 -7.21 1.64
C ARG A 360 47.35 -6.14 0.53
N LYS A 361 46.31 -5.34 0.28
CA LYS A 361 46.38 -4.24 -0.70
C LYS A 361 47.24 -3.08 -0.19
N ALA A 362 47.17 -2.77 1.11
CA ALA A 362 48.00 -1.73 1.72
C ALA A 362 49.50 -2.09 1.69
N SER A 363 49.86 -3.34 2.01
CA SER A 363 51.25 -3.79 1.98
C SER A 363 51.88 -3.82 0.58
N ARG A 364 51.07 -4.00 -0.47
CA ARG A 364 51.50 -3.94 -1.88
C ARG A 364 51.67 -2.52 -2.43
N ARG A 365 51.09 -1.50 -1.80
CA ARG A 365 51.22 -0.08 -2.21
C ARG A 365 52.42 0.63 -1.59
N GLN A 366 53.05 0.01 -0.59
CA GLN A 366 54.22 0.55 0.13
C GLN A 366 55.55 -0.08 -0.35
N ARG A 367 55.48 -0.96 -1.35
CA ARG A 367 56.61 -1.47 -2.13
C ARG A 367 56.49 -0.90 -3.53
#